data_AF-M0E887-F1
#
_entry.id   AF-M0E887-F1
#
_cell.length_a   1.000
_cell.length_b   1.000
_cell.length_c   1.000
_cell.angle_alpha   90.00
_cell.angle_beta   90.00
_cell.angle_gamma   90.00
#
_symmetry.space_group_name_H-M   'P 1'
#
loop_
_entity.id
_entity.type
_entity.pdbx_description
1 polymer ?
#
loop_
_entity_poly.entity_id
_entity_poly.type
_entity_poly.pdbx_seq_one_letter_code
_entity_poly.pdbx_strand_id
1 'polypeptide(L)'
;MTRAEPPAGDTAATAGTTDPVDDATLALLVEVAGTPKPGNVDRRRDLDDLRFEAFLGGAVGARPGLELAAGRGPAQRATAERATAGETPAVGDAFERAVGGMAARAGTNTQFGCLLLLVPLVRAAADPDRELSPAGVDAVSRATTVDDAVAFYRAFEAVDVAVDDPPSGAADLDVRRGSDAEPALRDREATLRDVLALSAEPTDPDAETPDRVPDRNAAEWTEGFPRTFRAAEWILTDEGPLADRAARAFLGLLAAEPDTLVASTRGVETAREASERARELLEPDGSDPTAPVGDVDAVDAEAVHAVDLDAAESLAESFVAEGINPGTTADLTCAALFVALRRGAEVSP
;
A
#
# COMPACT_ATOMS: atom_id res chain seq x y z
N MET A 1 -55.49 12.06 20.48
CA MET A 1 -54.67 12.08 19.26
C MET A 1 -53.50 11.13 19.49
N THR A 2 -53.69 9.91 19.02
CA THR A 2 -52.76 8.78 19.14
C THR A 2 -51.69 8.93 18.06
N ARG A 3 -50.41 8.92 18.43
CA ARG A 3 -49.29 8.87 17.48
C ARG A 3 -49.20 7.43 16.96
N ALA A 4 -49.27 7.26 15.64
CA ALA A 4 -49.09 5.98 14.97
C ALA A 4 -47.59 5.62 14.96
N GLU A 5 -47.28 4.37 15.30
CA GLU A 5 -45.98 3.74 15.05
C GLU A 5 -45.76 3.54 13.54
N PRO A 6 -44.53 3.64 13.03
CA PRO A 6 -44.25 3.30 11.64
C PRO A 6 -44.25 1.76 11.48
N PRO A 7 -44.61 1.24 10.29
CA PRO A 7 -44.61 -0.19 10.06
C PRO A 7 -43.17 -0.73 10.06
N ALA A 8 -42.99 -1.88 10.69
CA ALA A 8 -41.79 -2.69 10.58
C ALA A 8 -41.63 -3.13 9.11
N GLY A 9 -40.83 -2.36 8.37
CA GLY A 9 -40.35 -2.74 7.06
C GLY A 9 -39.19 -3.71 7.24
N ASP A 10 -39.39 -4.92 6.74
CA ASP A 10 -38.38 -5.94 6.54
C ASP A 10 -37.36 -5.42 5.52
N THR A 11 -36.39 -4.62 5.97
CA THR A 11 -35.20 -4.27 5.21
C THR A 11 -34.09 -5.19 5.65
N ALA A 12 -34.11 -6.43 5.15
CA ALA A 12 -32.86 -7.10 4.83
C ALA A 12 -32.15 -6.22 3.80
N ALA A 13 -31.36 -5.26 4.30
CA ALA A 13 -30.47 -4.46 3.48
C ALA A 13 -29.52 -5.46 2.84
N THR A 14 -29.71 -5.73 1.55
CA THR A 14 -28.63 -6.19 0.69
C THR A 14 -27.53 -5.15 0.84
N ALA A 15 -26.52 -5.44 1.67
CA ALA A 15 -25.34 -4.58 1.83
C ALA A 15 -24.82 -4.30 0.42
N GLY A 16 -25.07 -3.08 -0.05
CA GLY A 16 -24.75 -2.69 -1.42
C GLY A 16 -23.25 -2.78 -1.55
N THR A 17 -22.76 -3.58 -2.50
CA THR A 17 -21.33 -3.61 -2.83
C THR A 17 -20.89 -2.19 -3.11
N THR A 18 -20.05 -1.62 -2.24
CA THR A 18 -19.48 -0.28 -2.37
C THR A 18 -18.65 -0.19 -3.66
N ASP A 19 -18.39 1.02 -4.13
CA ASP A 19 -17.60 1.23 -5.33
C ASP A 19 -16.09 1.05 -5.03
N PRO A 20 -15.34 0.17 -5.74
CA PRO A 20 -13.91 -0.02 -5.50
C PRO A 20 -13.08 1.27 -5.52
N VAL A 21 -13.48 2.27 -6.32
CA VAL A 21 -12.79 3.57 -6.34
C VAL A 21 -13.02 4.34 -5.03
N ASP A 22 -14.23 4.29 -4.50
CA ASP A 22 -14.58 4.95 -3.24
C ASP A 22 -13.89 4.25 -2.06
N ASP A 23 -13.87 2.92 -2.06
CA ASP A 23 -13.17 2.13 -1.03
C ASP A 23 -11.66 2.37 -1.06
N ALA A 24 -11.03 2.46 -2.24
CA ALA A 24 -9.61 2.77 -2.35
C ALA A 24 -9.29 4.21 -1.92
N THR A 25 -10.16 5.17 -2.26
CA THR A 25 -10.03 6.55 -1.79
C THR A 25 -10.17 6.61 -0.27
N LEU A 26 -11.11 5.86 0.30
CA LEU A 26 -11.32 5.79 1.73
C LEU A 26 -10.15 5.10 2.45
N ALA A 27 -9.58 4.04 1.87
CA ALA A 27 -8.38 3.39 2.38
C ALA A 27 -7.19 4.36 2.49
N LEU A 28 -6.93 5.19 1.47
CA LEU A 28 -5.91 6.24 1.51
C LEU A 28 -6.15 7.26 2.63
N LEU A 29 -7.41 7.64 2.87
CA LEU A 29 -7.78 8.62 3.90
C LEU A 29 -7.73 8.03 5.31
N VAL A 30 -8.19 6.79 5.49
CA VAL A 30 -8.21 6.11 6.78
C VAL A 30 -6.81 5.70 7.20
N GLU A 31 -5.95 5.30 6.26
CA GLU A 31 -4.56 4.96 6.55
C GLU A 31 -3.84 6.14 7.22
N VAL A 32 -3.84 7.33 6.61
CA VAL A 32 -3.21 8.51 7.23
C VAL A 32 -3.93 8.95 8.51
N ALA A 33 -5.23 8.66 8.65
CA ALA A 33 -5.98 8.99 9.86
C ALA A 33 -5.77 7.97 11.01
N GLY A 34 -5.24 6.78 10.74
CA GLY A 34 -4.88 5.78 11.75
C GLY A 34 -3.86 6.37 12.71
N THR A 35 -4.08 6.24 14.02
CA THR A 35 -3.24 6.89 15.03
C THR A 35 -3.15 6.04 16.30
N PRO A 36 -1.93 5.89 16.88
CA PRO A 36 -0.65 6.34 16.35
C PRO A 36 -0.16 5.49 15.18
N LYS A 37 0.61 6.10 14.26
CA LYS A 37 1.47 5.37 13.31
C LYS A 37 2.91 5.73 13.57
N PRO A 38 3.66 4.94 14.36
CA PRO A 38 4.99 5.33 14.78
C PRO A 38 5.91 5.78 13.65
N GLY A 39 6.44 7.00 13.76
CA GLY A 39 7.40 7.56 12.82
C GLY A 39 6.85 8.14 11.52
N ASN A 40 5.59 7.87 11.21
CA ASN A 40 4.93 8.32 9.98
C ASN A 40 4.01 9.52 10.26
N VAL A 41 3.56 10.19 9.20
CA VAL A 41 2.52 11.22 9.30
C VAL A 41 1.21 10.57 9.69
N ASP A 42 0.56 11.11 10.71
CA ASP A 42 -0.77 10.69 11.16
C ASP A 42 -1.64 11.89 11.55
N ARG A 43 -2.84 11.66 12.10
CA ARG A 43 -3.74 12.73 12.51
C ARG A 43 -3.16 13.66 13.59
N ARG A 44 -2.22 13.18 14.40
CA ARG A 44 -1.59 13.90 15.52
C ARG A 44 -0.19 14.40 15.18
N ARG A 45 0.46 13.87 14.14
CA ARG A 45 1.88 14.11 13.81
C ARG A 45 2.08 14.47 12.35
N ASP A 46 2.72 15.62 12.15
CA ASP A 46 3.33 16.03 10.87
C ASP A 46 4.84 15.72 10.92
N LEU A 47 5.47 15.62 9.74
CA LEU A 47 6.92 15.69 9.57
C LEU A 47 7.32 17.10 9.06
N ASP A 48 8.61 17.46 9.18
CA ASP A 48 9.11 18.82 8.87
C ASP A 48 8.62 19.36 7.52
N ASP A 49 8.68 18.54 6.47
CA ASP A 49 8.30 18.90 5.10
C ASP A 49 7.04 18.19 4.59
N LEU A 50 6.36 17.42 5.45
CA LEU A 50 5.23 16.59 5.03
C LEU A 50 4.12 16.58 6.09
N ARG A 51 2.97 17.15 5.73
CA ARG A 51 1.86 17.38 6.64
C ARG A 51 0.65 16.51 6.32
N PHE A 52 -0.16 16.21 7.32
CA PHE A 52 -1.39 15.44 7.21
C PHE A 52 -2.31 15.92 6.07
N GLU A 53 -2.47 17.23 5.89
CA GLU A 53 -3.35 17.78 4.85
C GLU A 53 -2.84 17.51 3.43
N ALA A 54 -1.53 17.29 3.25
CA ALA A 54 -0.96 16.90 1.96
C ALA A 54 -1.49 15.52 1.53
N PHE A 55 -1.59 14.56 2.46
CA PHE A 55 -2.16 13.23 2.20
C PHE A 55 -3.64 13.31 1.82
N LEU A 56 -4.43 14.15 2.51
CA LEU A 56 -5.83 14.37 2.12
C LEU A 56 -5.95 14.89 0.69
N GLY A 57 -5.08 15.84 0.31
CA GLY A 57 -4.97 16.35 -1.05
C GLY A 57 -4.52 15.28 -2.05
N GLY A 58 -3.54 14.46 -1.65
CA GLY A 58 -2.99 13.35 -2.43
C GLY A 58 -4.03 12.29 -2.77
N ALA A 59 -4.80 11.84 -1.76
CA ALA A 59 -5.88 10.88 -1.93
C ALA A 59 -6.95 11.36 -2.93
N VAL A 60 -7.36 12.64 -2.84
CA VAL A 60 -8.29 13.25 -3.81
C VAL A 60 -7.66 13.35 -5.21
N GLY A 61 -6.38 13.72 -5.28
CA GLY A 61 -5.63 13.84 -6.53
C GLY A 61 -5.43 12.51 -7.26
N ALA A 62 -5.28 11.41 -6.52
CA ALA A 62 -5.07 10.07 -7.07
C ALA A 62 -6.32 9.45 -7.71
N ARG A 63 -7.52 9.90 -7.31
CA ARG A 63 -8.80 9.32 -7.72
C ARG A 63 -8.96 9.07 -9.23
N PRO A 64 -8.58 9.99 -10.14
CA PRO A 64 -8.71 9.73 -11.58
C PRO A 64 -7.91 8.53 -12.08
N GLY A 65 -6.77 8.22 -11.45
CA GLY A 65 -6.01 7.01 -11.76
C GLY A 65 -6.66 5.76 -11.21
N LEU A 66 -7.26 5.82 -10.00
CA LEU A 66 -8.06 4.74 -9.44
C LEU A 66 -9.33 4.46 -10.27
N GLU A 67 -9.97 5.49 -10.82
CA GLU A 67 -11.07 5.34 -11.79
C GLU A 67 -10.61 4.62 -13.04
N LEU A 68 -9.43 4.97 -13.58
CA LEU A 68 -8.83 4.27 -14.72
C LEU A 68 -8.48 2.80 -14.38
N ALA A 69 -7.99 2.55 -13.17
CA ALA A 69 -7.76 1.20 -12.64
C ALA A 69 -9.06 0.39 -12.59
N ALA A 70 -10.18 1.00 -12.21
CA ALA A 70 -11.50 0.36 -12.21
C ALA A 70 -12.13 0.23 -13.61
N GLY A 71 -11.42 0.55 -14.69
CA GLY A 71 -11.92 0.52 -16.07
C GLY A 71 -12.85 1.70 -16.42
N ARG A 72 -12.90 2.72 -15.56
CA ARG A 72 -13.71 3.93 -15.72
C ARG A 72 -12.84 5.09 -16.21
N GLY A 73 -12.46 5.04 -17.48
CA GLY A 73 -11.82 6.18 -18.13
C GLY A 73 -12.85 7.21 -18.63
N PRO A 74 -12.50 8.50 -18.75
CA PRO A 74 -13.31 9.40 -19.56
C PRO A 74 -13.43 8.79 -20.96
N ALA A 75 -14.65 8.58 -21.45
CA ALA A 75 -14.89 8.19 -22.83
C ALA A 75 -14.06 9.12 -23.73
N GLN A 76 -13.06 8.56 -24.41
CA GLN A 76 -11.99 9.30 -25.07
C GLN A 76 -12.52 10.53 -25.81
N ARG A 77 -12.28 11.72 -25.25
CA ARG A 77 -12.25 12.96 -26.02
C ARG A 77 -10.79 13.35 -26.08
N ALA A 78 -10.20 13.21 -27.28
CA ALA A 78 -8.84 13.62 -27.66
C ALA A 78 -7.71 12.57 -27.54
N THR A 79 -7.81 11.48 -28.31
CA THR A 79 -6.78 10.97 -29.26
C THR A 79 -7.37 9.77 -30.01
N ALA A 80 -8.28 10.08 -30.94
CA ALA A 80 -9.08 9.12 -31.68
C ALA A 80 -8.33 8.40 -32.83
N GLU A 81 -7.10 7.93 -32.59
CA GLU A 81 -6.38 7.14 -33.60
C GLU A 81 -5.90 5.75 -33.13
N ARG A 82 -6.06 5.37 -31.85
CA ARG A 82 -5.61 4.03 -31.39
C ARG A 82 -6.48 3.28 -30.41
N ALA A 83 -7.45 3.90 -29.76
CA ALA A 83 -8.26 3.18 -28.79
C ALA A 83 -9.34 2.34 -29.49
N THR A 84 -9.18 1.02 -29.44
CA THR A 84 -10.26 0.12 -29.80
C THR A 84 -11.32 0.16 -28.69
N ALA A 85 -12.58 0.38 -29.06
CA ALA A 85 -13.69 0.36 -28.11
C ALA A 85 -13.77 -1.03 -27.46
N GLY A 86 -13.49 -1.13 -26.15
CA GLY A 86 -13.51 -2.37 -25.39
C GLY A 86 -12.19 -2.77 -24.73
N GLU A 87 -11.10 -2.03 -24.96
CA GLU A 87 -9.80 -2.33 -24.35
C GLU A 87 -9.75 -1.80 -22.90
N THR A 88 -9.51 -2.70 -21.94
CA THR A 88 -9.33 -2.31 -20.53
C THR A 88 -8.03 -1.50 -20.40
N PRO A 89 -8.03 -0.32 -19.76
CA PRO A 89 -6.82 0.50 -19.63
C PRO A 89 -5.65 -0.28 -19.02
N ALA A 90 -4.42 0.02 -19.40
CA ALA A 90 -3.24 -0.60 -18.78
C ALA A 90 -3.15 -0.25 -17.28
N VAL A 91 -2.59 -1.15 -16.48
CA VAL A 91 -2.40 -0.95 -15.04
C VAL A 91 -1.33 0.12 -14.79
N GLY A 92 -0.27 0.13 -15.59
CA GLY A 92 0.77 1.16 -15.52
C GLY A 92 0.25 2.57 -15.81
N ASP A 93 -0.62 2.73 -16.81
CA ASP A 93 -1.24 4.04 -17.11
C ASP A 93 -2.12 4.53 -15.96
N ALA A 94 -2.85 3.63 -15.30
CA ALA A 94 -3.66 3.94 -14.13
C ALA A 94 -2.78 4.39 -12.95
N PHE A 95 -1.66 3.70 -12.73
CA PHE A 95 -0.67 4.07 -11.72
C PHE A 95 -0.03 5.43 -12.00
N GLU A 96 0.50 5.65 -13.20
CA GLU A 96 1.07 6.94 -13.63
C GLU A 96 0.06 8.08 -13.44
N ARG A 97 -1.20 7.86 -13.85
CA ARG A 97 -2.27 8.84 -13.71
C ARG A 97 -2.60 9.15 -12.25
N ALA A 98 -2.57 8.15 -11.38
CA ALA A 98 -2.82 8.29 -9.95
C ALA A 98 -1.69 9.08 -9.27
N VAL A 99 -0.43 8.69 -9.52
CA VAL A 99 0.75 9.34 -8.96
C VAL A 99 0.86 10.79 -9.43
N GLY A 100 0.70 11.05 -10.73
CA GLY A 100 0.73 12.41 -11.26
C GLY A 100 -0.39 13.29 -10.72
N GLY A 101 -1.59 12.71 -10.50
CA GLY A 101 -2.72 13.41 -9.89
C GLY A 101 -2.49 13.74 -8.41
N MET A 102 -1.97 12.76 -7.65
CA MET A 102 -1.55 12.93 -6.26
C MET A 102 -0.51 14.05 -6.14
N ALA A 103 0.59 13.96 -6.90
CA ALA A 103 1.67 14.93 -6.88
C ALA A 103 1.21 16.33 -7.28
N ALA A 104 0.41 16.47 -8.33
CA ALA A 104 -0.12 17.77 -8.76
C ALA A 104 -1.01 18.43 -7.70
N ARG A 105 -1.68 17.64 -6.85
CA ARG A 105 -2.61 18.16 -5.84
C ARG A 105 -1.96 18.39 -4.48
N ALA A 106 -1.05 17.52 -4.08
CA ALA A 106 -0.33 17.57 -2.81
C ALA A 106 0.97 18.39 -2.89
N GLY A 107 1.54 18.55 -4.08
CA GLY A 107 2.82 19.23 -4.30
C GLY A 107 4.05 18.40 -3.93
N THR A 108 3.87 17.14 -3.51
CA THR A 108 4.92 16.22 -3.07
C THR A 108 4.43 14.77 -3.14
N ASN A 109 5.33 13.82 -2.89
CA ASN A 109 4.98 12.44 -2.66
C ASN A 109 4.27 12.29 -1.31
N THR A 110 3.13 11.61 -1.30
CA THR A 110 2.39 11.29 -0.06
C THR A 110 2.18 9.79 0.07
N GLN A 111 1.73 9.14 -1.00
CA GLN A 111 1.20 7.77 -0.96
C GLN A 111 1.57 6.95 -2.22
N PHE A 112 2.78 7.14 -2.77
CA PHE A 112 3.23 6.41 -3.97
C PHE A 112 3.14 4.89 -3.81
N GLY A 113 3.65 4.34 -2.70
CA GLY A 113 3.63 2.91 -2.44
C GLY A 113 2.21 2.38 -2.19
N CYS A 114 1.37 3.12 -1.47
CA CYS A 114 -0.06 2.82 -1.34
C CYS A 114 -0.71 2.67 -2.73
N LEU A 115 -0.46 3.60 -3.66
CA LEU A 115 -1.00 3.53 -5.02
C LEU A 115 -0.43 2.34 -5.81
N LEU A 116 0.84 1.99 -5.57
CA LEU A 116 1.47 0.82 -6.20
C LEU A 116 0.76 -0.47 -5.80
N LEU A 117 0.28 -0.56 -4.56
CA LEU A 117 -0.47 -1.73 -4.10
C LEU A 117 -1.97 -1.65 -4.43
N LEU A 118 -2.58 -0.47 -4.36
CA LEU A 118 -4.02 -0.28 -4.57
C LEU A 118 -4.44 -0.46 -6.03
N VAL A 119 -3.65 -0.01 -7.00
CA VAL A 119 -4.04 -0.07 -8.43
C VAL A 119 -4.36 -1.50 -8.89
N PRO A 120 -3.50 -2.53 -8.69
CA PRO A 120 -3.83 -3.91 -9.08
C PRO A 120 -4.99 -4.48 -8.26
N LEU A 121 -5.14 -4.10 -6.99
CA LEU A 121 -6.27 -4.52 -6.14
C LEU A 121 -7.61 -3.95 -6.64
N VAL A 122 -7.65 -2.67 -7.00
CA VAL A 122 -8.82 -2.02 -7.60
C VAL A 122 -9.16 -2.65 -8.94
N ARG A 123 -8.15 -2.92 -9.79
CA ARG A 123 -8.35 -3.64 -11.05
C ARG A 123 -8.97 -5.01 -10.82
N ALA A 124 -8.49 -5.75 -9.83
CA ALA A 124 -9.04 -7.06 -9.50
C ALA A 124 -10.48 -6.97 -8.99
N ALA A 125 -10.77 -6.01 -8.11
CA ALA A 125 -12.09 -5.83 -7.52
C ALA A 125 -13.15 -5.27 -8.49
N ALA A 126 -12.73 -4.60 -9.56
CA ALA A 126 -13.63 -4.03 -10.56
C ALA A 126 -14.00 -5.01 -11.69
N ASP A 127 -13.25 -6.10 -11.84
CA ASP A 127 -13.53 -7.16 -12.81
C ASP A 127 -14.63 -8.10 -12.24
N PRO A 128 -15.84 -8.13 -12.81
CA PRO A 128 -16.96 -8.91 -12.28
C PRO A 128 -16.73 -10.43 -12.35
N ASP A 129 -15.81 -10.87 -13.20
CA ASP A 129 -15.48 -12.29 -13.38
C ASP A 129 -14.27 -12.70 -12.50
N ARG A 130 -13.79 -11.79 -11.64
CA ARG A 130 -12.60 -11.99 -10.81
C ARG A 130 -12.89 -11.79 -9.34
N GLU A 131 -12.39 -12.71 -8.53
CA GLU A 131 -12.44 -12.60 -7.09
C GLU A 131 -11.28 -11.74 -6.57
N LEU A 132 -11.55 -10.86 -5.60
CA LEU A 132 -10.52 -10.17 -4.84
C LEU A 132 -9.85 -11.14 -3.85
N SER A 133 -8.91 -11.90 -4.40
CA SER A 133 -8.14 -12.96 -3.74
C SER A 133 -6.68 -12.91 -4.19
N PRO A 134 -5.75 -13.58 -3.47
CA PRO A 134 -4.36 -13.69 -3.90
C PRO A 134 -4.20 -14.11 -5.38
N ALA A 135 -4.96 -15.12 -5.81
CA ALA A 135 -4.93 -15.62 -7.18
C ALA A 135 -5.49 -14.60 -8.20
N GLY A 136 -6.55 -13.87 -7.83
CA GLY A 136 -7.14 -12.86 -8.70
C GLY A 136 -6.20 -11.67 -8.94
N VAL A 137 -5.51 -11.22 -7.89
CA VAL A 137 -4.53 -10.14 -7.98
C VAL A 137 -3.26 -10.60 -8.69
N ASP A 138 -2.77 -11.82 -8.41
CA ASP A 138 -1.65 -12.43 -9.16
C ASP A 138 -1.94 -12.48 -10.67
N ALA A 139 -3.17 -12.80 -11.06
CA ALA A 139 -3.59 -12.76 -12.46
C ALA A 139 -3.56 -11.35 -13.07
N VAL A 140 -3.79 -10.28 -12.29
CA VAL A 140 -3.58 -8.89 -12.75
C VAL A 140 -2.08 -8.65 -12.95
N SER A 141 -1.25 -8.99 -11.97
CA SER A 141 0.20 -8.79 -12.01
C SER A 141 0.85 -9.54 -13.19
N ARG A 142 0.47 -10.80 -13.45
CA ARG A 142 0.98 -11.60 -14.59
C ARG A 142 0.56 -11.05 -15.94
N ALA A 143 -0.54 -10.32 -16.01
CA ALA A 143 -1.05 -9.75 -17.26
C ALA A 143 -0.38 -8.41 -17.62
N THR A 144 0.46 -7.86 -16.74
CA THR A 144 1.21 -6.65 -17.05
C THR A 144 2.18 -6.84 -18.22
N THR A 145 2.45 -5.75 -18.91
CA THR A 145 3.23 -5.69 -20.14
C THR A 145 4.46 -4.80 -19.96
N VAL A 146 5.28 -4.72 -21.00
CA VAL A 146 6.37 -3.75 -21.08
C VAL A 146 5.85 -2.32 -21.05
N ASP A 147 4.70 -2.04 -21.68
CA ASP A 147 4.11 -0.69 -21.66
C ASP A 147 3.65 -0.30 -20.25
N ASP A 148 3.16 -1.26 -19.44
CA ASP A 148 2.90 -1.04 -18.02
C ASP A 148 4.18 -0.68 -17.25
N ALA A 149 5.29 -1.34 -17.56
CA ALA A 149 6.59 -1.03 -16.96
C ALA A 149 7.04 0.39 -17.33
N VAL A 150 6.97 0.76 -18.61
CA VAL A 150 7.37 2.11 -19.06
C VAL A 150 6.52 3.17 -18.35
N ALA A 151 5.20 2.98 -18.22
CA ALA A 151 4.33 3.89 -17.49
C ALA A 151 4.68 3.98 -16.00
N PHE A 152 5.01 2.86 -15.36
CA PHE A 152 5.51 2.84 -13.98
C PHE A 152 6.79 3.67 -13.82
N TYR A 153 7.76 3.56 -14.74
CA TYR A 153 8.99 4.37 -14.70
C TYR A 153 8.69 5.86 -14.88
N ARG A 154 7.78 6.23 -15.80
CA ARG A 154 7.37 7.64 -15.96
C ARG A 154 6.78 8.24 -14.67
N ALA A 155 6.11 7.43 -13.84
CA ALA A 155 5.55 7.91 -12.58
C ALA A 155 6.61 8.45 -11.60
N PHE A 156 7.87 7.97 -11.67
CA PHE A 156 8.99 8.50 -10.87
C PHE A 156 9.40 9.92 -11.26
N GLU A 157 9.02 10.41 -12.45
CA GLU A 157 9.30 11.80 -12.83
C GLU A 157 8.39 12.79 -12.09
N ALA A 158 7.27 12.33 -11.53
CA ALA A 158 6.30 13.17 -10.84
C ALA A 158 6.60 13.34 -9.34
N VAL A 159 7.42 12.46 -8.74
CA VAL A 159 7.65 12.40 -7.30
C VAL A 159 9.06 11.91 -6.97
N ASP A 160 9.62 12.40 -5.86
CA ASP A 160 10.82 11.81 -5.29
C ASP A 160 10.45 10.55 -4.48
N VAL A 161 11.04 9.41 -4.85
CA VAL A 161 10.86 8.13 -4.18
C VAL A 161 12.23 7.65 -3.71
N ALA A 162 12.35 7.35 -2.42
CA ALA A 162 13.55 6.72 -1.89
C ALA A 162 13.61 5.28 -2.41
N VAL A 163 14.65 4.99 -3.20
CA VAL A 163 14.93 3.67 -3.74
C VAL A 163 16.41 3.38 -3.55
N ASP A 164 16.70 2.14 -3.19
CA ASP A 164 18.06 1.64 -3.16
C ASP A 164 18.61 1.48 -4.59
N ASP A 165 19.93 1.27 -4.69
CA ASP A 165 20.55 0.97 -5.97
C ASP A 165 20.02 -0.34 -6.58
N PRO A 166 19.87 -0.39 -7.92
CA PRO A 166 19.44 -1.60 -8.61
C PRO A 166 20.47 -2.72 -8.44
N PRO A 167 20.05 -4.00 -8.54
CA PRO A 167 20.97 -5.12 -8.48
C PRO A 167 22.02 -5.08 -9.59
N SER A 168 23.15 -5.77 -9.36
CA SER A 168 24.23 -5.88 -10.34
C SER A 168 23.72 -6.32 -11.71
N GLY A 169 24.09 -5.61 -12.77
CA GLY A 169 23.64 -5.86 -14.15
C GLY A 169 22.27 -5.26 -14.54
N ALA A 170 21.61 -4.53 -13.64
CA ALA A 170 20.33 -3.86 -13.88
C ALA A 170 20.39 -2.32 -13.82
N ALA A 171 21.58 -1.72 -13.92
CA ALA A 171 21.75 -0.27 -13.84
C ALA A 171 21.00 0.52 -14.94
N ASP A 172 20.78 -0.08 -16.11
CA ASP A 172 19.97 0.47 -17.18
C ASP A 172 18.46 0.43 -16.90
N LEU A 173 18.04 -0.41 -15.94
CA LEU A 173 16.69 -0.52 -15.37
C LEU A 173 16.53 0.24 -14.05
N ASP A 174 17.45 1.14 -13.71
CA ASP A 174 17.27 2.02 -12.55
C ASP A 174 16.03 2.89 -12.72
N VAL A 175 15.08 2.81 -11.78
CA VAL A 175 13.82 3.56 -11.82
C VAL A 175 14.04 5.08 -11.82
N ARG A 176 15.18 5.55 -11.30
CA ARG A 176 15.58 6.97 -11.32
C ARG A 176 15.83 7.49 -12.74
N ARG A 177 15.93 6.61 -13.74
CA ARG A 177 16.05 6.99 -15.16
C ARG A 177 14.71 7.42 -15.77
N GLY A 178 13.57 7.15 -15.11
CA GLY A 178 12.26 7.51 -15.63
C GLY A 178 12.05 7.01 -17.07
N SER A 179 11.58 7.90 -17.95
CA SER A 179 11.38 7.61 -19.38
C SER A 179 12.65 7.10 -20.10
N ASP A 180 13.85 7.47 -19.64
CA ASP A 180 15.12 7.05 -20.28
C ASP A 180 15.43 5.55 -20.10
N ALA A 181 14.65 4.84 -19.26
CA ALA A 181 14.70 3.38 -19.12
C ALA A 181 13.94 2.63 -20.24
N GLU A 182 13.07 3.31 -21.00
CA GLU A 182 12.21 2.66 -22.00
C GLU A 182 12.97 1.76 -22.99
N PRO A 183 14.10 2.17 -23.61
CA PRO A 183 14.82 1.29 -24.52
C PRO A 183 15.30 0.00 -23.85
N ALA A 184 15.80 0.09 -22.61
CA ALA A 184 16.28 -1.08 -21.86
C ALA A 184 15.13 -2.03 -21.48
N LEU A 185 13.99 -1.47 -21.06
CA LEU A 185 12.77 -2.24 -20.76
C LEU A 185 12.29 -3.01 -22.00
N ARG A 186 12.25 -2.35 -23.16
CA ARG A 186 11.84 -2.97 -24.43
C ARG A 186 12.83 -4.00 -24.93
N ASP A 187 14.12 -3.71 -24.90
CA ASP A 187 15.18 -4.63 -25.35
C ASP A 187 15.22 -5.92 -24.51
N ARG A 188 14.87 -5.82 -23.22
CA ARG A 188 14.79 -6.95 -22.28
C ARG A 188 13.40 -7.61 -22.23
N GLU A 189 12.42 -7.08 -22.95
CA GLU A 189 11.00 -7.47 -22.87
C GLU A 189 10.47 -7.49 -21.41
N ALA A 190 10.97 -6.61 -20.56
CA ALA A 190 10.68 -6.61 -19.13
C ALA A 190 9.29 -6.03 -18.83
N THR A 191 8.39 -6.86 -18.30
CA THR A 191 7.06 -6.42 -17.85
C THR A 191 7.14 -5.71 -16.50
N LEU A 192 6.05 -5.05 -16.07
CA LEU A 192 6.02 -4.41 -14.75
C LEU A 192 6.27 -5.41 -13.63
N ARG A 193 5.68 -6.62 -13.71
CA ARG A 193 5.96 -7.69 -12.75
C ARG A 193 7.43 -8.10 -12.76
N ASP A 194 8.06 -8.21 -13.93
CA ASP A 194 9.48 -8.60 -14.01
C ASP A 194 10.39 -7.57 -13.34
N VAL A 195 10.12 -6.28 -13.54
CA VAL A 195 10.87 -5.21 -12.88
C VAL A 195 10.69 -5.29 -11.36
N LEU A 196 9.45 -5.42 -10.88
CA LEU A 196 9.19 -5.54 -9.44
C LEU A 196 9.83 -6.81 -8.86
N ALA A 197 9.88 -7.91 -9.61
CA ALA A 197 10.56 -9.12 -9.18
C ALA A 197 12.07 -8.94 -8.96
N LEU A 198 12.73 -8.04 -9.71
CA LEU A 198 14.15 -7.71 -9.49
C LEU A 198 14.37 -6.97 -8.16
N SER A 199 13.37 -6.23 -7.68
CA SER A 199 13.42 -5.48 -6.41
C SER A 199 12.96 -6.32 -5.22
N ALA A 200 12.02 -7.25 -5.42
CA ALA A 200 11.40 -8.06 -4.37
C ALA A 200 12.44 -8.90 -3.59
N GLU A 201 13.38 -9.53 -4.29
CA GLU A 201 14.49 -10.25 -3.67
C GLU A 201 15.80 -9.81 -4.34
N PRO A 202 16.57 -8.89 -3.74
CA PRO A 202 17.88 -8.55 -4.25
C PRO A 202 18.86 -9.69 -3.94
N THR A 203 18.75 -10.81 -4.66
CA THR A 203 19.81 -11.82 -4.73
C THR A 203 20.96 -11.25 -5.55
N ASP A 204 21.88 -10.56 -4.89
CA ASP A 204 23.18 -10.28 -5.45
C ASP A 204 24.18 -11.32 -4.91
N PRO A 205 24.55 -12.34 -5.72
CA PRO A 205 25.53 -13.34 -5.31
C PRO A 205 26.94 -12.77 -5.11
N ASP A 206 27.20 -11.56 -5.60
CA ASP A 206 28.48 -10.85 -5.48
C ASP A 206 28.41 -9.68 -4.47
N ALA A 207 27.26 -9.42 -3.84
CA ALA A 207 27.15 -8.37 -2.83
C ALA A 207 27.94 -8.72 -1.57
N GLU A 208 28.87 -7.83 -1.19
CA GLU A 208 29.64 -7.96 0.06
C GLU A 208 28.76 -7.87 1.32
N THR A 209 27.53 -7.37 1.20
CA THR A 209 26.54 -7.27 2.31
C THR A 209 25.30 -8.14 2.02
N PRO A 210 25.20 -9.35 2.59
CA PRO A 210 24.06 -10.24 2.42
C PRO A 210 22.78 -9.77 3.15
N ASP A 211 22.76 -8.54 3.67
CA ASP A 211 21.83 -8.11 4.71
C ASP A 211 20.76 -7.12 4.20
N ARG A 212 20.48 -7.06 2.90
CA ARG A 212 19.44 -6.14 2.39
C ARG A 212 18.04 -6.62 2.76
N VAL A 213 17.20 -5.71 3.26
CA VAL A 213 15.78 -5.99 3.50
C VAL A 213 15.06 -6.06 2.15
N PRO A 214 14.29 -7.13 1.86
CA PRO A 214 13.45 -7.24 0.67
C PRO A 214 12.54 -6.02 0.46
N ASP A 215 12.29 -5.63 -0.80
CA ASP A 215 11.24 -4.65 -1.10
C ASP A 215 9.87 -5.30 -0.92
N ARG A 216 9.19 -4.96 0.18
CA ARG A 216 7.91 -5.59 0.52
C ARG A 216 6.77 -5.15 -0.39
N ASN A 217 6.79 -3.93 -0.91
CA ASN A 217 5.80 -3.51 -1.88
C ASN A 217 5.96 -4.31 -3.18
N ALA A 218 7.19 -4.53 -3.63
CA ALA A 218 7.48 -5.33 -4.81
C ALA A 218 7.18 -6.83 -4.59
N ALA A 219 7.45 -7.37 -3.39
CA ALA A 219 7.13 -8.75 -3.03
C ALA A 219 5.63 -9.07 -3.09
N GLU A 220 4.75 -8.13 -2.69
CA GLU A 220 3.30 -8.33 -2.82
C GLU A 220 2.88 -8.62 -4.27
N TRP A 221 3.50 -7.94 -5.25
CA TRP A 221 3.22 -8.13 -6.67
C TRP A 221 3.62 -9.49 -7.22
N THR A 222 4.64 -10.12 -6.63
CA THR A 222 5.17 -11.43 -7.08
C THR A 222 4.57 -12.60 -6.31
N GLU A 223 4.13 -12.38 -5.06
CA GLU A 223 3.65 -13.40 -4.13
C GLU A 223 2.11 -13.49 -4.07
N GLY A 224 1.38 -12.53 -4.66
CA GLY A 224 -0.08 -12.51 -4.61
C GLY A 224 -0.64 -11.83 -3.35
N PHE A 225 0.07 -10.82 -2.85
CA PHE A 225 -0.37 -9.94 -1.78
C PHE A 225 -0.62 -10.58 -0.39
N PRO A 226 0.20 -11.55 0.07
CA PRO A 226 -0.08 -12.28 1.31
C PRO A 226 -0.18 -11.36 2.54
N ARG A 227 0.69 -10.35 2.66
CA ARG A 227 0.73 -9.45 3.82
C ARG A 227 -0.49 -8.55 3.85
N THR A 228 -0.88 -8.03 2.68
CA THR A 228 -2.11 -7.26 2.51
C THR A 228 -3.33 -8.06 2.96
N PHE A 229 -3.47 -9.31 2.49
CA PHE A 229 -4.62 -10.13 2.83
C PHE A 229 -4.63 -10.54 4.31
N ARG A 230 -3.47 -10.86 4.89
CA ARG A 230 -3.33 -11.17 6.32
C ARG A 230 -3.71 -9.98 7.20
N ALA A 231 -3.18 -8.80 6.92
CA ALA A 231 -3.53 -7.59 7.67
C ALA A 231 -5.00 -7.17 7.46
N ALA A 232 -5.59 -7.43 6.29
CA ALA A 232 -7.00 -7.20 6.06
C ALA A 232 -7.89 -8.07 6.97
N GLU A 233 -7.47 -9.30 7.27
CA GLU A 233 -8.15 -10.16 8.25
C GLU A 233 -8.04 -9.57 9.66
N TRP A 234 -6.86 -9.08 10.07
CA TRP A 234 -6.72 -8.38 11.35
C TRP A 234 -7.70 -7.22 11.45
N ILE A 235 -7.76 -6.33 10.45
CA ILE A 235 -8.66 -5.16 10.44
C ILE A 235 -10.13 -5.59 10.48
N LEU A 236 -10.50 -6.60 9.70
CA LEU A 236 -11.89 -7.05 9.56
C LEU A 236 -12.42 -7.69 10.84
N THR A 237 -11.57 -8.41 11.57
CA THR A 237 -11.94 -9.17 12.78
C THR A 237 -11.78 -8.37 14.08
N ASP A 238 -11.13 -7.21 14.01
CA ASP A 238 -10.98 -6.29 15.14
C ASP A 238 -12.26 -5.46 15.39
N GLU A 239 -12.33 -4.82 16.55
CA GLU A 239 -13.44 -3.97 17.00
C GLU A 239 -13.02 -2.49 17.15
N GLY A 240 -14.02 -1.62 17.33
CA GLY A 240 -13.79 -0.17 17.49
C GLY A 240 -13.66 0.62 16.18
N PRO A 241 -13.19 1.87 16.22
CA PRO A 241 -13.05 2.72 15.03
C PRO A 241 -12.10 2.13 13.99
N LEU A 242 -12.43 2.23 12.70
CA LEU A 242 -11.61 1.65 11.64
C LEU A 242 -10.17 2.20 11.61
N ALA A 243 -9.98 3.47 11.97
CA ALA A 243 -8.65 4.09 12.09
C ALA A 243 -7.80 3.44 13.21
N ASP A 244 -8.42 3.04 14.32
CA ASP A 244 -7.72 2.38 15.43
C ASP A 244 -7.32 0.95 15.03
N ARG A 245 -8.21 0.24 14.32
CA ARG A 245 -7.91 -1.08 13.74
C ARG A 245 -6.75 -1.01 12.74
N ALA A 246 -6.72 0.05 11.91
CA ALA A 246 -5.62 0.30 10.99
C ALA A 246 -4.29 0.55 11.73
N ALA A 247 -4.32 1.33 12.81
CA ALA A 247 -3.13 1.58 13.64
C ALA A 247 -2.60 0.29 14.28
N ARG A 248 -3.47 -0.58 14.78
CA ARG A 248 -3.06 -1.89 15.31
C ARG A 248 -2.50 -2.80 14.21
N ALA A 249 -3.17 -2.87 13.05
CA ALA A 249 -2.67 -3.65 11.91
C ALA A 249 -1.30 -3.16 11.41
N PHE A 250 -1.07 -1.84 11.40
CA PHE A 250 0.25 -1.26 11.12
C PHE A 250 1.31 -1.77 12.10
N LEU A 251 1.02 -1.78 13.41
CA LEU A 251 1.94 -2.28 14.43
C LEU A 251 2.21 -3.78 14.28
N GLY A 252 1.18 -4.57 13.93
CA GLY A 252 1.32 -5.99 13.62
C GLY A 252 2.22 -6.26 12.41
N LEU A 253 2.03 -5.51 11.32
CA LEU A 253 2.88 -5.59 10.13
C LEU A 253 4.34 -5.21 10.46
N LEU A 254 4.55 -4.12 11.18
CA LEU A 254 5.89 -3.67 11.57
C LEU A 254 6.59 -4.66 12.51
N ALA A 255 5.85 -5.29 13.41
CA ALA A 255 6.38 -6.31 14.32
C ALA A 255 6.77 -7.61 13.58
N ALA A 256 6.11 -7.93 12.47
CA ALA A 256 6.37 -9.14 11.70
C ALA A 256 7.69 -9.07 10.93
N GLU A 257 7.92 -7.97 10.20
CA GLU A 257 9.04 -7.83 9.26
C GLU A 257 9.65 -6.42 9.25
N PRO A 258 10.98 -6.28 9.04
CA PRO A 258 11.62 -4.98 8.86
C PRO A 258 11.05 -4.19 7.69
N ASP A 259 10.86 -2.89 7.89
CA ASP A 259 10.34 -1.96 6.88
C ASP A 259 11.40 -1.61 5.82
N THR A 260 11.04 -1.75 4.54
CA THR A 260 11.95 -1.47 3.41
C THR A 260 12.42 -0.02 3.40
N LEU A 261 11.52 0.95 3.59
CA LEU A 261 11.88 2.37 3.57
C LEU A 261 12.83 2.73 4.72
N VAL A 262 12.59 2.19 5.92
CA VAL A 262 13.51 2.37 7.05
C VAL A 262 14.88 1.78 6.71
N ALA A 263 14.93 0.58 6.13
CA ALA A 263 16.19 -0.05 5.75
C ALA A 263 16.97 0.78 4.73
N SER A 264 16.30 1.29 3.69
CA SER A 264 16.93 2.12 2.64
C SER A 264 17.43 3.46 3.17
N THR A 265 16.74 4.06 4.15
CA THR A 265 17.05 5.43 4.63
C THR A 265 17.88 5.48 5.91
N ARG A 266 17.77 4.45 6.78
CA ARG A 266 18.38 4.39 8.12
C ARG A 266 19.21 3.13 8.37
N GLY A 267 19.28 2.22 7.40
CA GLY A 267 20.02 0.97 7.51
C GLY A 267 19.19 -0.18 8.09
N VAL A 268 19.67 -1.39 7.81
CA VAL A 268 18.99 -2.66 8.10
C VAL A 268 18.85 -2.88 9.61
N GLU A 269 19.87 -2.52 10.38
CA GLU A 269 19.86 -2.65 11.83
C GLU A 269 18.77 -1.79 12.46
N THR A 270 18.62 -0.54 11.98
CA THR A 270 17.54 0.35 12.44
C THR A 270 16.16 -0.20 12.08
N ALA A 271 16.01 -0.79 10.89
CA ALA A 271 14.75 -1.42 10.48
C ALA A 271 14.40 -2.63 11.36
N ARG A 272 15.40 -3.45 11.72
CA ARG A 272 15.24 -4.58 12.65
C ARG A 272 14.86 -4.10 14.05
N GLU A 273 15.56 -3.08 14.58
CA GLU A 273 15.26 -2.49 15.88
C GLU A 273 13.84 -1.91 15.92
N ALA A 274 13.40 -1.25 14.84
CA ALA A 274 12.03 -0.72 14.75
C ALA A 274 10.97 -1.84 14.85
N SER A 275 11.19 -2.97 14.17
CA SER A 275 10.32 -4.14 14.28
C SER A 275 10.33 -4.79 15.67
N GLU A 276 11.49 -4.87 16.31
CA GLU A 276 11.62 -5.38 17.68
C GLU A 276 10.83 -4.53 18.67
N ARG A 277 10.95 -3.20 18.59
CA ARG A 277 10.21 -2.26 19.44
C ARG A 277 8.70 -2.29 19.19
N ALA A 278 8.26 -2.53 17.95
CA ALA A 278 6.85 -2.77 17.65
C ALA A 278 6.35 -4.09 18.26
N ARG A 279 7.18 -5.15 18.23
CA ARG A 279 6.85 -6.47 18.80
C ARG A 279 6.69 -6.44 20.32
N GLU A 280 7.50 -5.65 21.02
CA GLU A 280 7.35 -5.42 22.46
C GLU A 280 5.96 -4.88 22.85
N LEU A 281 5.26 -4.18 21.94
CA LEU A 281 3.88 -3.73 22.16
C LEU A 281 2.83 -4.84 21.98
N LEU A 282 3.12 -5.86 21.17
CA LEU A 282 2.24 -7.00 20.95
C LEU A 282 2.37 -8.06 22.06
N GLU A 283 3.60 -8.27 22.53
CA GLU A 283 3.92 -9.30 23.53
C GLU A 283 4.74 -8.72 24.70
N PRO A 284 4.16 -7.85 25.55
CA PRO A 284 4.90 -7.22 26.65
C PRO A 284 5.43 -8.22 27.69
N ASP A 285 4.87 -9.43 27.75
CA ASP A 285 5.23 -10.52 28.66
C ASP A 285 5.84 -11.75 27.97
N GLY A 286 6.12 -11.69 26.65
CA GLY A 286 6.56 -12.80 25.78
C GLY A 286 8.07 -13.08 25.68
N SER A 287 8.46 -14.18 25.03
CA SER A 287 9.85 -14.68 24.92
C SER A 287 10.78 -13.82 24.07
N ASP A 288 12.11 -14.02 24.24
CA ASP A 288 13.25 -13.34 23.60
C ASP A 288 12.88 -12.47 22.37
N PRO A 289 12.81 -11.12 22.51
CA PRO A 289 12.39 -10.21 21.44
C PRO A 289 13.31 -10.24 20.21
N THR A 290 14.46 -10.90 20.30
CA THR A 290 15.46 -11.05 19.23
C THR A 290 15.19 -12.22 18.28
N ALA A 291 14.21 -13.10 18.56
CA ALA A 291 13.85 -14.17 17.64
C ALA A 291 13.07 -13.60 16.43
N PRO A 292 13.50 -13.84 15.17
CA PRO A 292 12.78 -13.35 14.01
C PRO A 292 11.42 -14.04 13.90
N VAL A 293 10.34 -13.24 13.89
CA VAL A 293 8.99 -13.73 13.59
C VAL A 293 8.89 -14.15 12.12
N GLY A 294 9.61 -13.43 11.23
CA GLY A 294 9.96 -13.88 9.88
C GLY A 294 8.80 -13.98 8.88
N ASP A 295 7.56 -13.90 9.34
CA ASP A 295 6.34 -14.06 8.54
C ASP A 295 5.15 -13.39 9.25
N VAL A 296 4.31 -12.68 8.48
CA VAL A 296 3.05 -12.10 8.96
C VAL A 296 2.04 -13.16 9.43
N ASP A 297 2.13 -14.39 8.92
CA ASP A 297 1.27 -15.50 9.33
C ASP A 297 1.59 -15.99 10.76
N ALA A 298 2.79 -15.71 11.26
CA ALA A 298 3.18 -16.04 12.63
C ALA A 298 2.67 -15.04 13.67
N VAL A 299 2.17 -13.87 13.26
CA VAL A 299 1.59 -12.87 14.17
C VAL A 299 0.12 -13.20 14.44
N ASP A 300 -0.21 -13.43 15.72
CA ASP A 300 -1.57 -13.70 16.17
C ASP A 300 -2.47 -12.46 16.04
N ALA A 301 -3.69 -12.66 15.54
CA ALA A 301 -4.66 -11.58 15.43
C ALA A 301 -5.06 -11.02 16.80
N GLU A 302 -5.22 -11.88 17.82
CA GLU A 302 -5.54 -11.47 19.19
C GLU A 302 -4.43 -10.59 19.77
N ALA A 303 -3.16 -10.90 19.48
CA ALA A 303 -2.03 -10.07 19.91
C ALA A 303 -2.07 -8.69 19.24
N VAL A 304 -2.37 -8.63 17.94
CA VAL A 304 -2.55 -7.38 17.21
C VAL A 304 -3.72 -6.56 17.78
N HIS A 305 -4.87 -7.19 18.04
CA HIS A 305 -6.06 -6.52 18.58
C HIS A 305 -5.86 -6.02 20.01
N ALA A 306 -5.03 -6.70 20.80
CA ALA A 306 -4.75 -6.35 22.19
C ALA A 306 -3.76 -5.19 22.35
N VAL A 307 -3.13 -4.71 21.27
CA VAL A 307 -2.17 -3.60 21.34
C VAL A 307 -2.82 -2.34 21.92
N ASP A 308 -2.23 -1.84 23.01
CA ASP A 308 -2.61 -0.57 23.62
C ASP A 308 -2.06 0.60 22.78
N LEU A 309 -2.97 1.29 22.07
CA LEU A 309 -2.63 2.43 21.24
C LEU A 309 -2.11 3.62 22.04
N ASP A 310 -2.50 3.79 23.32
CA ASP A 310 -1.95 4.84 24.16
C ASP A 310 -0.49 4.55 24.53
N ALA A 311 -0.13 3.27 24.71
CA ALA A 311 1.27 2.86 24.91
C ALA A 311 2.11 3.07 23.65
N ALA A 312 1.53 2.82 22.47
CA ALA A 312 2.17 3.03 21.17
C ALA A 312 2.48 4.52 20.86
N GLU A 313 1.83 5.47 21.52
CA GLU A 313 2.12 6.91 21.36
C GLU A 313 3.57 7.25 21.72
N SER A 314 4.12 6.63 22.77
CA SER A 314 5.52 6.86 23.17
C SER A 314 6.50 6.35 22.11
N LEU A 315 6.19 5.19 21.50
CA LEU A 315 6.97 4.66 20.38
C LEU A 315 6.90 5.63 19.18
N ALA A 316 5.72 6.16 18.89
CA ALA A 316 5.55 7.10 17.80
C ALA A 316 6.33 8.40 17.96
N GLU A 317 6.39 8.97 19.17
CA GLU A 317 7.25 10.13 19.45
C GLU A 317 8.73 9.81 19.26
N SER A 318 9.17 8.64 19.75
CA SER A 318 10.57 8.23 19.64
C SER A 318 11.01 8.06 18.19
N PHE A 319 10.19 7.42 17.35
CA PHE A 319 10.51 7.24 15.94
C PHE A 319 10.59 8.57 15.18
N VAL A 320 9.70 9.51 15.46
CA VAL A 320 9.79 10.87 14.88
C VAL A 320 11.09 11.54 15.30
N ALA A 321 11.45 11.49 16.59
CA ALA A 321 12.70 12.07 17.09
C ALA A 321 13.97 11.42 16.50
N GLU A 322 13.89 10.12 16.21
CA GLU A 322 14.98 9.32 15.63
C GLU A 322 15.02 9.35 14.09
N GLY A 323 14.01 9.95 13.45
CA GLY A 323 13.85 9.99 12.00
C GLY A 323 13.59 8.62 11.38
N ILE A 324 12.91 7.73 12.11
CA ILE A 324 12.48 6.40 11.63
C ILE A 324 11.08 6.57 11.05
N ASN A 325 10.89 6.26 9.77
CA ASN A 325 9.59 6.35 9.10
C ASN A 325 9.25 5.02 8.38
N PRO A 326 8.42 4.16 8.99
CA PRO A 326 7.95 2.91 8.38
C PRO A 326 6.89 3.15 7.30
N GLY A 327 7.32 3.71 6.17
CA GLY A 327 6.45 4.06 5.06
C GLY A 327 5.92 2.84 4.30
N THR A 328 6.73 1.79 4.13
CA THR A 328 6.30 0.56 3.44
C THR A 328 5.23 -0.17 4.25
N THR A 329 5.34 -0.16 5.58
CA THR A 329 4.33 -0.69 6.50
C THR A 329 3.00 0.07 6.36
N ALA A 330 3.05 1.39 6.18
CA ALA A 330 1.86 2.20 5.90
C ALA A 330 1.23 1.86 4.54
N ASP A 331 2.05 1.63 3.51
CA ASP A 331 1.57 1.20 2.19
C ASP A 331 0.79 -0.12 2.28
N LEU A 332 1.35 -1.12 2.97
CA LEU A 332 0.70 -2.41 3.21
C LEU A 332 -0.59 -2.26 4.03
N THR A 333 -0.59 -1.38 5.04
CA THR A 333 -1.78 -1.07 5.83
C THR A 333 -2.88 -0.44 4.96
N CYS A 334 -2.52 0.45 4.02
CA CYS A 334 -3.45 1.04 3.07
C CYS A 334 -4.11 -0.02 2.17
N ALA A 335 -3.29 -0.91 1.62
CA ALA A 335 -3.76 -2.02 0.79
C ALA A 335 -4.69 -2.95 1.58
N ALA A 336 -4.35 -3.25 2.83
CA ALA A 336 -5.14 -4.08 3.73
C ALA A 336 -6.50 -3.44 4.06
N LEU A 337 -6.52 -2.12 4.32
CA LEU A 337 -7.74 -1.34 4.51
C LEU A 337 -8.68 -1.46 3.31
N PHE A 338 -8.15 -1.35 2.08
CA PHE A 338 -8.97 -1.53 0.88
C PHE A 338 -9.62 -2.91 0.86
N VAL A 339 -8.85 -3.99 1.07
CA VAL A 339 -9.39 -5.35 1.09
C VAL A 339 -10.42 -5.53 2.22
N ALA A 340 -10.18 -4.98 3.40
CA ALA A 340 -11.10 -5.04 4.53
C ALA A 340 -12.43 -4.30 4.22
N LEU A 341 -12.37 -3.10 3.64
CA LEU A 341 -13.54 -2.34 3.18
C LEU A 341 -14.34 -3.12 2.13
N ARG A 342 -13.66 -3.72 1.15
CA ARG A 342 -14.28 -4.62 0.16
C ARG A 342 -14.95 -5.85 0.77
N ARG A 343 -14.51 -6.26 1.96
CA ARG A 343 -15.04 -7.39 2.74
C ARG A 343 -16.03 -6.97 3.82
N GLY A 344 -16.44 -5.70 3.85
CA GLY A 344 -17.50 -5.19 4.72
C GLY A 344 -17.04 -4.53 6.01
N ALA A 345 -15.75 -4.16 6.13
CA ALA A 345 -15.37 -3.21 7.17
C ALA A 345 -16.05 -1.86 6.91
N GLU A 346 -16.53 -1.19 7.96
CA GLU A 346 -17.30 0.05 7.83
C GLU A 346 -16.67 1.19 8.65
N VAL A 347 -16.72 2.40 8.11
CA VAL A 347 -16.46 3.62 8.89
C VAL A 347 -17.72 3.95 9.67
N SER A 348 -17.80 3.41 10.90
CA SER A 348 -18.93 3.62 11.79
C SER A 348 -18.93 5.04 12.40
N PRO A 349 -20.11 5.67 12.60
CA PRO A 349 -20.25 7.01 13.16
C PRO A 349 -19.98 7.11 14.67
#